data_AF-A0A4Y9RVE3-F1
#
_entry.id   AF-A0A4Y9RVE3-F1
#
_cell.length_a   1.000
_cell.length_b   1.000
_cell.length_c   1.000
_cell.angle_alpha   90.00
_cell.angle_beta   90.00
_cell.angle_gamma   90.00
#
_symmetry.space_group_name_H-M   'P 1'
#
loop_
_entity.id
_entity.type
_entity.pdbx_description
1 polymer ?
#
loop_
_entity_poly.entity_id
_entity_poly.type
_entity_poly.pdbx_seq_one_letter_code
_entity_poly.pdbx_strand_id
1 'polypeptide(L)'
;MRLFAIYIGGEHPGANIEVHDMRFVAAPSIEATYETLLAQWWGREGTLHIDCWSELSQADGYEISLLPEPYEGKEKLYYVNLGGYDGVAFAEQHRNVFVVADSLPAAKARAIKRATGWTDAHRDEMYEAEQAFALDDAAQAERLHIHLKPSLLSGDANFTCHYTPIR
;
A
#
# COMPACT_ATOMS: atom_id res chain seq x y z
N MET A 1 1.52 -1.89 -17.38
CA MET A 1 1.08 -2.28 -16.03
C MET A 1 1.13 -1.08 -15.10
N ARG A 2 0.30 -1.02 -14.06
CA ARG A 2 0.34 0.02 -13.02
C ARG A 2 0.33 -0.64 -11.66
N LEU A 3 0.98 -0.02 -10.67
CA LEU A 3 0.99 -0.50 -9.30
C LEU A 3 -0.17 0.13 -8.52
N PHE A 4 -1.02 -0.69 -7.92
CA PHE A 4 -2.15 -0.25 -7.11
C PHE A 4 -1.90 -0.57 -5.63
N ALA A 5 -2.04 0.42 -4.76
CA ALA A 5 -2.22 0.22 -3.32
C ALA A 5 -3.71 0.24 -3.02
N ILE A 6 -4.23 -0.81 -2.42
CA ILE A 6 -5.67 -1.06 -2.28
C ILE A 6 -5.95 -1.42 -0.83
N TYR A 7 -6.78 -0.60 -0.18
CA TYR A 7 -7.30 -0.83 1.16
C TYR A 7 -8.62 -1.59 1.03
N ILE A 8 -8.61 -2.84 1.47
CA ILE A 8 -9.74 -3.76 1.38
C ILE A 8 -10.33 -4.00 2.76
N GLY A 9 -11.62 -4.33 2.80
CA GLY A 9 -12.37 -4.66 3.99
C GLY A 9 -13.26 -5.89 3.79
N GLY A 10 -13.68 -6.49 4.90
CA GLY A 10 -14.65 -7.59 4.92
C GLY A 10 -14.71 -8.31 6.26
N GLU A 11 -15.55 -9.34 6.34
CA GLU A 11 -15.72 -10.10 7.58
C GLU A 11 -14.65 -11.19 7.73
N HIS A 12 -14.29 -11.51 8.97
CA HIS A 12 -13.50 -12.71 9.28
C HIS A 12 -14.20 -13.51 10.39
N PRO A 13 -14.30 -14.85 10.31
CA PRO A 13 -15.09 -15.66 11.26
C PRO A 13 -14.75 -15.49 12.74
N GLY A 14 -13.51 -15.07 13.05
CA GLY A 14 -13.06 -14.81 14.42
C GLY A 14 -13.12 -13.34 14.86
N ALA A 15 -13.50 -12.42 13.97
CA ALA A 15 -13.56 -11.00 14.27
C ALA A 15 -14.99 -10.59 14.66
N ASN A 16 -15.13 -9.76 15.70
CA ASN A 16 -16.42 -9.22 16.12
C ASN A 16 -16.90 -8.05 15.24
N ILE A 17 -15.96 -7.43 14.52
CA ILE A 17 -16.18 -6.35 13.56
C ILE A 17 -15.47 -6.69 12.27
N GLU A 18 -15.77 -5.91 11.24
CA GLU A 18 -15.07 -5.96 9.97
C GLU A 18 -13.57 -5.70 10.13
N VAL A 19 -12.76 -6.40 9.33
CA VAL A 19 -11.31 -6.28 9.30
C VAL A 19 -10.87 -5.69 7.97
N HIS A 20 -9.75 -4.99 8.01
CA HIS A 20 -9.20 -4.33 6.85
C HIS A 20 -7.74 -4.76 6.64
N ASP A 21 -7.28 -4.70 5.40
CA ASP A 21 -5.94 -5.08 5.01
C ASP A 21 -5.46 -4.24 3.80
N MET A 22 -4.15 -4.21 3.57
CA MET A 22 -3.54 -3.58 2.40
C MET A 22 -3.12 -4.62 1.36
N ARG A 23 -3.45 -4.33 0.11
CA ARG A 23 -3.03 -5.10 -1.07
C ARG A 23 -2.24 -4.22 -2.03
N PHE A 24 -1.28 -4.84 -2.70
CA PHE A 24 -0.40 -4.18 -3.66
C PHE A 24 -0.42 -4.97 -4.96
N VAL A 25 -1.18 -4.55 -5.95
CA VAL A 25 -1.44 -5.35 -7.16
C VAL A 25 -0.93 -4.63 -8.40
N ALA A 26 -0.27 -5.35 -9.30
CA ALA A 26 0.10 -4.84 -10.60
C ALA A 26 -0.99 -5.18 -11.63
N ALA A 27 -1.68 -4.18 -12.18
CA ALA A 27 -2.77 -4.41 -13.12
C ALA A 27 -2.87 -3.29 -14.19
N PRO A 28 -3.57 -3.50 -15.32
CA PRO A 28 -3.81 -2.43 -16.29
C PRO A 28 -4.85 -1.40 -15.85
N SER A 29 -5.76 -1.77 -14.93
CA SER A 29 -6.78 -0.92 -14.29
C SER A 29 -7.13 -1.45 -12.90
N ILE A 30 -7.89 -0.69 -12.10
CA ILE A 30 -8.34 -1.13 -10.77
C ILE A 30 -9.30 -2.33 -10.87
N GLU A 31 -10.17 -2.39 -11.88
CA GLU A 31 -11.11 -3.50 -12.10
C GLU A 31 -10.38 -4.81 -12.43
N ALA A 32 -9.24 -4.71 -13.13
CA ALA A 32 -8.41 -5.87 -13.43
C ALA A 32 -7.70 -6.46 -12.20
N THR A 33 -7.82 -5.84 -11.02
CA THR A 33 -7.29 -6.38 -9.75
C THR A 33 -8.28 -7.33 -9.05
N TYR A 34 -9.56 -7.33 -9.43
CA TYR A 34 -10.63 -7.92 -8.61
C TYR A 34 -10.48 -9.44 -8.39
N GLU A 35 -10.13 -10.19 -9.44
CA GLU A 35 -9.90 -11.64 -9.32
C GLU A 35 -8.74 -11.96 -8.37
N THR A 36 -7.63 -11.20 -8.46
CA THR A 36 -6.50 -11.33 -7.54
C THR A 36 -6.92 -11.01 -6.11
N LEU A 37 -7.70 -9.95 -5.90
CA LEU A 37 -8.18 -9.56 -4.56
C LEU A 37 -9.08 -10.63 -3.96
N LEU A 38 -10.01 -11.21 -4.74
CA LEU A 38 -10.86 -12.32 -4.31
C LEU A 38 -10.02 -13.54 -3.93
N ALA A 39 -9.04 -13.91 -4.76
CA ALA A 39 -8.16 -15.04 -4.50
C ALA A 39 -7.28 -14.86 -3.25
N GLN A 40 -6.88 -13.61 -2.94
CA GLN A 40 -6.06 -13.27 -1.77
C GLN A 40 -6.88 -12.98 -0.50
N TRP A 41 -8.21 -12.94 -0.60
CA TRP A 41 -9.04 -12.62 0.55
C TRP A 41 -9.09 -13.79 1.54
N TRP A 42 -8.50 -13.57 2.71
CA TRP A 42 -8.43 -14.57 3.78
C TRP A 42 -9.65 -14.53 4.73
N GLY A 43 -10.55 -13.58 4.55
CA GLY A 43 -11.79 -13.48 5.32
C GLY A 43 -12.91 -14.37 4.79
N ARG A 44 -14.15 -14.02 5.13
CA ARG A 44 -15.35 -14.72 4.67
C ARG A 44 -15.57 -14.43 3.19
N GLU A 45 -15.83 -15.49 2.42
CA GLU A 45 -16.20 -15.39 1.02
C GLU A 45 -17.45 -14.52 0.83
N GLY A 46 -17.44 -13.68 -0.21
CA GLY A 46 -18.57 -12.81 -0.55
C GLY A 46 -18.72 -11.53 0.30
N THR A 47 -17.80 -11.26 1.23
CA THR A 47 -17.84 -10.03 2.06
C THR A 47 -16.80 -8.98 1.66
N LEU A 48 -15.89 -9.33 0.74
CA LEU A 48 -14.80 -8.47 0.32
C LEU A 48 -15.32 -7.19 -0.34
N HIS A 49 -14.70 -6.06 0.00
CA HIS A 49 -14.89 -4.79 -0.69
C HIS A 49 -13.58 -3.98 -0.69
N ILE A 50 -13.49 -3.03 -1.61
CA ILE A 50 -12.48 -1.98 -1.58
C ILE A 50 -13.08 -0.75 -0.91
N ASP A 51 -12.38 -0.17 0.05
CA ASP A 51 -12.75 1.12 0.63
C ASP A 51 -11.98 2.28 0.00
N CYS A 52 -10.71 2.05 -0.33
CA CYS A 52 -9.87 3.05 -0.95
C CYS A 52 -8.74 2.44 -1.77
N TRP A 53 -8.32 3.14 -2.82
CA TRP A 53 -7.17 2.71 -3.61
C TRP A 53 -6.42 3.90 -4.20
N SER A 54 -5.17 3.68 -4.56
CA SER A 54 -4.33 4.63 -5.29
C SER A 54 -3.53 3.90 -6.37
N GLU A 55 -3.50 4.49 -7.57
CA GLU A 55 -2.46 4.15 -8.54
C GLU A 55 -1.16 4.82 -8.08
N LEU A 56 -0.24 4.03 -7.54
CA LEU A 56 1.05 4.48 -7.00
C LEU A 56 1.99 4.88 -8.13
N SER A 57 1.71 6.03 -8.73
CA SER A 57 2.51 6.68 -9.78
C SER A 57 3.58 7.62 -9.23
N GLN A 58 3.45 8.04 -7.96
CA GLN A 58 4.42 8.89 -7.28
C GLN A 58 4.40 8.70 -5.75
N ALA A 59 5.56 8.83 -5.11
CA ALA A 59 5.70 8.91 -3.66
C ALA A 59 7.03 9.57 -3.27
N ASP A 60 7.02 10.35 -2.19
CA ASP A 60 8.24 10.92 -1.56
C ASP A 60 9.21 11.63 -2.54
N GLY A 61 8.68 12.30 -3.56
CA GLY A 61 9.47 13.02 -4.57
C GLY A 61 10.02 12.14 -5.70
N TYR A 62 9.48 10.94 -5.90
CA TYR A 62 9.80 10.05 -7.00
C TYR A 62 8.57 9.71 -7.83
N GLU A 63 8.75 9.67 -9.14
CA GLU A 63 7.88 8.95 -10.07
C GLU A 63 8.12 7.44 -9.91
N ILE A 64 7.04 6.68 -9.93
CA ILE A 64 7.04 5.22 -9.80
C ILE A 64 6.53 4.62 -11.11
N SER A 65 7.26 3.64 -11.64
CA SER A 65 6.84 2.85 -12.79
C SER A 65 7.15 1.37 -12.60
N LEU A 66 6.51 0.52 -13.41
CA LEU A 66 6.80 -0.91 -13.47
C LEU A 66 7.44 -1.23 -14.82
N LEU A 67 8.66 -1.81 -14.80
CA LEU A 67 9.41 -2.17 -16.01
C LEU A 67 10.00 -3.60 -15.88
N PRO A 68 10.18 -4.33 -17.00
CA PRO A 68 10.64 -5.72 -16.98
C PRO A 68 12.13 -5.89 -16.65
N GLU A 69 12.93 -4.83 -16.77
CA GLU A 69 14.32 -4.81 -16.36
C GLU A 69 14.47 -4.49 -14.86
N PRO A 70 15.46 -5.07 -14.15
CA PRO A 70 15.74 -4.71 -12.77
C PRO A 70 16.09 -3.23 -12.60
N TYR A 71 15.65 -2.63 -11.51
CA TYR A 71 16.05 -1.27 -11.14
C TYR A 71 17.51 -1.24 -10.67
N GLU A 72 18.33 -0.37 -11.26
CA GLU A 72 19.77 -0.25 -10.93
C GLU A 72 20.08 0.78 -9.83
N GLY A 73 19.08 1.57 -9.41
CA GLY A 73 19.24 2.57 -8.35
C GLY A 73 19.37 1.94 -6.96
N LYS A 74 19.72 2.77 -5.97
CA LYS A 74 19.86 2.32 -4.58
C LYS A 74 18.55 2.45 -3.80
N GLU A 75 17.74 3.39 -4.23
CA GLU A 75 16.47 3.76 -3.66
C GLU A 75 15.46 2.61 -3.81
N LYS A 76 14.61 2.46 -2.80
CA LYS A 76 13.50 1.53 -2.82
C LYS A 76 12.25 2.20 -2.30
N LEU A 77 11.10 1.75 -2.79
CA LEU A 77 9.79 2.12 -2.27
C LEU A 77 9.47 1.24 -1.06
N TYR A 78 9.12 1.87 0.06
CA TYR A 78 8.68 1.19 1.26
C TYR A 78 7.23 1.56 1.56
N TYR A 79 6.44 0.55 1.90
CA TYR A 79 5.17 0.75 2.58
C TYR A 79 5.40 0.75 4.09
N VAL A 80 4.72 1.65 4.80
CA VAL A 80 4.73 1.72 6.25
C VAL A 80 3.30 1.90 6.75
N ASN A 81 2.86 1.01 7.62
CA ASN A 81 1.66 1.18 8.41
C ASN A 81 2.06 1.82 9.75
N LEU A 82 1.61 3.07 9.96
CA LEU A 82 1.85 3.80 11.20
C LEU A 82 0.60 3.73 12.08
N GLY A 83 0.79 3.49 13.37
CA GLY A 83 -0.23 3.51 14.40
C GLY A 83 0.00 4.63 15.42
N GLY A 84 -1.08 5.08 16.07
CA GLY A 84 -1.01 6.02 17.19
C GLY A 84 -2.36 6.65 17.51
N TYR A 85 -2.40 7.49 18.54
CA TYR A 85 -3.63 8.10 19.04
C TYR A 85 -3.62 9.62 18.86
N ASP A 86 -4.76 10.18 18.46
CA ASP A 86 -4.98 11.63 18.34
C ASP A 86 -5.59 12.27 19.60
N GLY A 87 -5.89 11.46 20.62
CA GLY A 87 -6.54 11.89 21.86
C GLY A 87 -8.05 12.17 21.73
N VAL A 88 -8.65 11.86 20.58
CA VAL A 88 -10.07 12.11 20.27
C VAL A 88 -10.80 10.81 19.96
N ALA A 89 -10.25 9.99 19.07
CA ALA A 89 -10.88 8.74 18.64
C ALA A 89 -10.70 7.63 19.70
N PHE A 90 -11.71 6.76 19.83
CA PHE A 90 -11.61 5.56 20.68
C PHE A 90 -10.63 4.53 20.10
N ALA A 91 -10.68 4.34 18.79
CA ALA A 91 -9.81 3.41 18.09
C ALA A 91 -8.46 4.07 17.74
N GLU A 92 -7.42 3.26 17.76
CA GLU A 92 -6.11 3.64 17.23
C GLU A 92 -6.21 4.09 15.77
N GLN A 93 -5.57 5.21 15.49
CA GLN A 93 -5.52 5.79 14.15
C GLN A 93 -4.36 5.19 13.38
N HIS A 94 -4.62 4.88 12.11
CA HIS A 94 -3.61 4.32 11.23
C HIS A 94 -3.35 5.23 10.04
N ARG A 95 -2.09 5.27 9.59
CA ARG A 95 -1.70 5.98 8.37
C ARG A 95 -0.87 5.06 7.49
N ASN A 96 -1.38 4.82 6.30
CA ASN A 96 -0.67 4.13 5.22
C ASN A 96 0.27 5.14 4.53
N VAL A 97 1.57 4.91 4.63
CA VAL A 97 2.60 5.83 4.12
C VAL A 97 3.49 5.12 3.12
N PHE A 98 3.84 5.84 2.06
CA PHE A 98 4.82 5.42 1.06
C PHE A 98 6.05 6.32 1.16
N VAL A 99 7.22 5.71 1.30
CA VAL A 99 8.49 6.43 1.46
C VAL A 99 9.54 5.84 0.54
N VAL A 100 10.39 6.71 -0.01
CA VAL A 100 11.52 6.29 -0.85
C VAL A 100 12.82 6.55 -0.10
N ALA A 101 13.65 5.51 0.04
CA ALA A 101 14.96 5.64 0.66
C ALA A 101 15.94 4.57 0.16
N ASP A 102 17.23 4.81 0.34
CA ASP A 102 18.31 3.89 0.00
C ASP A 102 18.52 2.77 1.05
N SER A 103 17.82 2.85 2.18
CA SER A 103 18.02 1.94 3.31
C SER A 103 16.83 1.93 4.25
N LEU A 104 16.62 0.78 4.88
CA LEU A 104 15.54 0.59 5.85
C LEU A 104 15.59 1.59 7.03
N PRO A 105 16.75 1.89 7.65
CA PRO A 105 16.82 2.90 8.71
C PRO A 105 16.41 4.31 8.22
N ALA A 106 16.81 4.70 7.01
CA ALA A 106 16.43 5.99 6.44
C ALA A 106 14.92 6.07 6.16
N ALA A 107 14.34 5.02 5.58
CA ALA A 107 12.89 4.93 5.38
C ALA A 107 12.11 4.99 6.70
N LYS A 108 12.58 4.29 7.74
CA LYS A 108 12.00 4.34 9.10
C LYS A 108 12.00 5.75 9.68
N ALA A 109 13.14 6.44 9.60
CA ALA A 109 13.30 7.80 10.12
C ALA A 109 12.44 8.83 9.36
N ARG A 110 12.19 8.60 8.07
CA ARG A 110 11.27 9.42 7.25
C ARG A 110 9.81 9.16 7.59
N ALA A 111 9.41 7.88 7.66
CA ALA A 111 8.02 7.49 7.89
C ALA A 111 7.47 7.98 9.23
N ILE A 112 8.22 7.81 10.32
CA ILE A 112 7.71 8.15 11.66
C ILE A 112 7.40 9.65 11.82
N LYS A 113 8.04 10.53 11.03
CA LYS A 113 7.72 11.96 10.99
C LYS A 113 6.29 12.21 10.51
N ARG A 114 5.70 11.31 9.72
CA ARG A 114 4.30 11.40 9.28
C ARG A 114 3.32 11.14 10.43
N ALA A 115 3.74 10.55 11.55
CA ALA A 115 2.89 10.39 12.75
C ALA A 115 2.96 11.58 13.73
N THR A 116 3.53 12.72 13.31
CA THR A 116 3.63 13.92 14.16
C THR A 116 2.24 14.35 14.66
N GLY A 117 2.12 14.54 15.97
CA GLY A 117 0.87 14.92 16.63
C GLY A 117 0.12 13.75 17.26
N TRP A 118 0.52 12.50 17.00
CA TRP A 118 -0.02 11.34 17.69
C TRP A 118 0.77 11.01 18.97
N THR A 119 0.05 10.60 20.01
CA THR A 119 0.63 9.94 21.18
C THR A 119 0.86 8.46 20.89
N ASP A 120 1.88 7.88 21.52
CA ASP A 120 2.29 6.49 21.31
C ASP A 120 2.53 6.12 19.85
N ALA A 121 2.98 7.08 19.03
CA ALA A 121 3.26 6.88 17.62
C ALA A 121 4.26 5.74 17.39
N HIS A 122 3.88 4.76 16.58
CA HIS A 122 4.70 3.61 16.26
C HIS A 122 4.51 3.16 14.81
N ARG A 123 5.20 2.07 14.46
CA ARG A 123 5.05 1.39 13.17
C ARG A 123 4.57 -0.01 13.48
N ASP A 124 3.39 -0.36 12.98
CA ASP A 124 2.87 -1.72 13.09
C ASP A 124 3.54 -2.63 12.09
N GLU A 125 3.67 -2.15 10.85
CA GLU A 125 4.26 -2.92 9.76
C GLU A 125 5.09 -2.04 8.81
N MET A 126 6.12 -2.63 8.21
CA MET A 126 6.96 -1.98 7.22
C MET A 126 7.72 -2.99 6.36
N TYR A 127 7.60 -2.85 5.04
CA TYR A 127 8.35 -3.66 4.08
C TYR A 127 8.66 -2.88 2.79
N GLU A 128 9.62 -3.39 2.02
CA GLU A 128 9.85 -2.93 0.64
C GLU A 128 8.62 -3.30 -0.19
N ALA A 129 8.01 -2.34 -0.91
CA ALA A 129 6.79 -2.59 -1.69
C ALA A 129 6.99 -3.70 -2.74
N GLU A 130 8.22 -3.85 -3.25
CA GLU A 130 8.61 -4.95 -4.14
C GLU A 130 8.71 -6.33 -3.45
N GLN A 131 8.49 -6.41 -2.14
CA GLN A 131 8.37 -7.65 -1.37
C GLN A 131 6.94 -7.87 -0.85
N ALA A 132 5.99 -6.99 -1.20
CA ALA A 132 4.61 -7.16 -0.80
C ALA A 132 4.12 -8.53 -1.29
N PHE A 133 3.47 -9.28 -0.41
CA PHE A 133 2.91 -10.61 -0.68
C PHE A 133 2.02 -10.66 -1.93
N ALA A 134 1.55 -9.50 -2.39
CA ALA A 134 0.62 -9.33 -3.49
C ALA A 134 1.26 -8.87 -4.82
N LEU A 135 2.59 -8.89 -4.99
CA LEU A 135 3.17 -8.76 -6.33
C LEU A 135 2.72 -9.95 -7.16
N ASP A 136 1.62 -9.68 -7.84
CA ASP A 136 0.72 -10.60 -8.47
C ASP A 136 1.44 -11.53 -9.43
N ASP A 137 0.83 -12.68 -9.71
CA ASP A 137 1.33 -13.59 -10.73
C ASP A 137 1.57 -12.87 -12.06
N ALA A 138 0.77 -11.84 -12.41
CA ALA A 138 1.03 -11.01 -13.59
C ALA A 138 2.33 -10.20 -13.48
N ALA A 139 2.63 -9.62 -12.31
CA ALA A 139 3.89 -8.92 -12.08
C ALA A 139 5.09 -9.88 -12.20
N GLN A 140 4.97 -11.07 -11.63
CA GLN A 140 6.03 -12.08 -11.69
C GLN A 140 6.19 -12.68 -13.10
N ALA A 141 5.09 -12.95 -13.78
CA ALA A 141 5.07 -13.47 -15.15
C ALA A 141 5.68 -12.47 -16.15
N GLU A 142 5.38 -11.18 -15.98
CA GLU A 142 5.96 -10.11 -16.79
C GLU A 142 7.35 -9.66 -16.28
N ARG A 143 7.83 -10.22 -15.15
CA ARG A 143 9.08 -9.87 -14.47
C ARG A 143 9.20 -8.37 -14.19
N LEU A 144 8.12 -7.77 -13.71
CA LEU A 144 8.05 -6.35 -13.44
C LEU A 144 8.78 -5.99 -12.15
N HIS A 145 9.55 -4.92 -12.23
CA HIS A 145 10.29 -4.32 -11.14
C HIS A 145 9.83 -2.88 -10.89
N ILE A 146 9.92 -2.43 -9.65
CA ILE A 146 9.61 -1.03 -9.30
C ILE A 146 10.78 -0.14 -9.71
N HIS A 147 10.52 0.84 -10.57
CA HIS A 147 11.48 1.85 -10.97
C HIS A 147 11.15 3.18 -10.33
N LEU A 148 12.20 3.88 -9.89
CA LEU A 148 12.10 5.15 -9.19
C LEU A 148 12.91 6.21 -9.91
N LYS A 149 12.23 7.29 -10.30
CA LYS A 149 12.85 8.43 -10.95
C LYS A 149 12.58 9.70 -10.12
N PRO A 150 13.62 10.45 -9.69
CA PRO A 150 13.42 11.70 -8.98
C PRO A 150 12.50 12.64 -9.77
N SER A 151 11.50 13.21 -9.09
CA SER A 151 10.55 14.14 -9.66
C SER A 151 10.52 15.44 -8.86
N LEU A 152 10.30 16.55 -9.57
CA LEU A 152 10.15 17.88 -8.96
C LEU A 152 8.75 18.07 -8.36
N LEU A 153 7.80 17.18 -8.69
CA LEU A 153 6.46 17.18 -8.11
C LEU A 153 6.55 16.65 -6.67
N SER A 154 6.27 17.54 -5.71
CA SER A 154 6.12 17.16 -4.32
C SER A 154 4.67 16.74 -4.06
N GLY A 155 4.42 15.46 -3.82
CA GLY A 155 3.11 14.96 -3.42
C GLY A 155 3.06 13.44 -3.44
N ASP A 156 2.20 12.87 -2.61
CA ASP A 156 1.84 11.46 -2.72
C ASP A 156 0.84 11.30 -3.89
N ALA A 157 0.70 10.09 -4.44
CA ALA A 157 -0.28 9.83 -5.50
C ALA A 157 -1.71 10.11 -5.01
N ASN A 158 -2.58 10.54 -5.93
CA ASN A 158 -4.01 10.70 -5.63
C ASN A 158 -4.62 9.34 -5.26
N PHE A 159 -5.65 9.36 -4.41
CA PHE A 159 -6.40 8.18 -4.01
C PHE A 159 -7.90 8.39 -4.26
N THR A 160 -8.60 7.29 -4.47
CA THR A 160 -10.06 7.24 -4.61
C THR A 160 -10.61 6.36 -3.49
N CYS A 161 -11.41 6.95 -2.60
CA CYS A 161 -12.10 6.19 -1.57
C CYS A 161 -13.59 6.10 -1.89
N HIS A 162 -14.06 4.87 -2.08
CA HIS A 162 -15.46 4.55 -2.35
C HIS A 162 -15.71 3.08 -2.00
N TYR A 163 -16.70 2.83 -1.14
CA TYR A 163 -17.10 1.48 -0.76
C TYR A 163 -17.56 0.70 -2.00
N THR A 164 -16.75 -0.26 -2.43
CA THR A 164 -16.93 -1.01 -3.68
C THR A 164 -16.93 -2.52 -3.37
N PRO A 165 -18.11 -3.15 -3.25
CA PRO A 165 -18.20 -4.59 -3.06
C PRO A 165 -17.60 -5.35 -4.24
N ILE A 166 -16.79 -6.37 -3.93
CA ILE A 166 -16.26 -7.31 -4.91
C ILE A 166 -16.87 -8.67 -4.61
N ARG A 167 -17.46 -9.30 -5.64
CA ARG A 167 -18.20 -10.56 -5.52
C ARG A 167 -17.62 -11.59 -6.45
#